data_AF-A0A7J6TB28-F1
#
_entry.id   AF-A0A7J6TB28-F1
#
_cell.length_a   1.000
_cell.length_b   1.000
_cell.length_c   1.000
_cell.angle_alpha   90.00
_cell.angle_beta   90.00
_cell.angle_gamma   90.00
#
_symmetry.space_group_name_H-M   'P 1'
#
loop_
_entity.id
_entity.type
_entity.pdbx_description
1 polymer ?
#
loop_
_entity_poly.entity_id
_entity_poly.type
_entity_poly.pdbx_seq_one_letter_code
_entity_poly.pdbx_strand_id
1 'polypeptide(L)'
;MLADEVPEQDFIEELHAMETRSQQEGSLAQWDTPEQYLVALSTAENAKSVLTAWAFGAHVRDGLLGDPNKRLDALNAACNALRESKEQVDLARVMLSIGNRVNANTARGGAEILSIDSLLKFDNVRSPCDSSMTLLKYCVQKWKKKNSGYFLDGDRERIIKS
;
A
#
# COMPACT_ATOMS: atom_id res chain seq x y z
N MET A 1 6.63 21.26 9.44
CA MET A 1 5.62 21.61 8.40
C MET A 1 5.51 23.13 8.42
N LEU A 2 5.24 23.83 7.30
CA LEU A 2 5.16 25.32 7.29
C LEU A 2 4.17 25.91 8.31
N ALA A 3 3.17 25.13 8.75
CA ALA A 3 2.20 25.54 9.77
C ALA A 3 2.73 25.45 11.22
N ASP A 4 3.84 24.76 11.45
CA ASP A 4 4.52 24.68 12.76
C ASP A 4 5.40 25.93 13.01
N GLU A 5 5.66 26.70 11.94
CA GLU A 5 6.41 27.97 11.98
C GLU A 5 5.51 29.16 12.34
N VAL A 6 4.20 28.93 12.54
CA VAL A 6 3.29 29.98 13.01
C VAL A 6 3.53 30.18 14.51
N PRO A 7 3.90 31.40 14.94
CA PRO A 7 4.20 31.63 16.34
C PRO A 7 2.97 31.42 17.22
N GLU A 8 3.17 30.86 18.41
CA GLU A 8 2.11 30.72 19.39
C GLU A 8 1.64 32.08 19.93
N GLN A 9 0.41 32.12 20.45
CA GLN A 9 -0.24 33.34 20.91
C GLN A 9 0.62 34.10 21.94
N ASP A 10 1.24 33.39 22.87
CA ASP A 10 2.11 33.97 23.90
C ASP A 10 3.35 34.67 23.29
N PHE A 11 3.91 34.11 22.22
CA PHE A 11 5.04 34.72 21.50
C PHE A 11 4.60 35.95 20.69
N ILE A 12 3.38 35.93 20.15
CA ILE A 12 2.78 37.09 19.48
C ILE A 12 2.56 38.24 20.47
N GLU A 13 2.04 37.94 21.66
CA GLU A 13 1.85 38.92 22.73
C GLU A 13 3.19 39.51 23.20
N GLU A 14 4.24 38.69 23.30
CA GLU A 14 5.59 39.15 23.63
C GLU A 14 6.19 40.06 22.55
N LEU A 15 6.00 39.72 21.26
CA LEU A 15 6.40 40.57 20.13
C LEU A 15 5.70 41.94 20.17
N HIS A 16 4.39 41.98 20.41
CA HIS A 16 3.66 43.25 20.56
C HIS A 16 4.11 44.05 21.80
N ALA A 17 4.45 43.37 22.89
CA ALA A 17 4.99 44.01 24.09
C ALA A 17 6.40 44.58 23.86
N MET A 18 7.22 43.95 23.02
CA MET A 18 8.52 44.48 22.59
C MET A 18 8.37 45.70 21.67
N GLU A 19 7.45 45.64 20.71
CA GLU A 19 7.15 46.77 19.81
C GLU A 19 6.65 48.00 20.60
N THR A 20 5.75 47.79 21.56
CA THR A 20 5.21 48.85 22.42
C THR A 20 6.30 49.50 23.28
N ARG A 21 7.22 48.70 23.84
CA ARG A 21 8.35 49.21 24.63
C ARG A 21 9.29 50.05 23.78
N SER A 22 9.61 49.60 22.58
CA SER A 22 10.47 50.36 21.65
C SER A 22 9.86 51.70 21.27
N GLN A 23 8.55 51.74 20.97
CA GLN A 23 7.84 52.98 20.65
C GLN A 23 7.82 53.97 21.81
N GLN A 24 7.71 53.49 23.06
CA GLN A 24 7.76 54.32 24.26
C GLN A 24 9.14 54.91 24.54
N GLU A 25 10.20 54.17 24.19
CA GLU A 25 11.59 54.63 24.32
C GLU A 25 12.04 55.58 23.19
N GLY A 26 11.16 55.87 22.22
CA GLY A 26 11.45 56.76 21.08
C GLY A 26 12.39 56.15 20.05
N SER A 27 12.69 54.85 20.16
CA SER A 27 13.45 54.06 19.21
C SER A 27 12.49 53.31 18.31
N LEU A 28 12.54 53.51 16.99
CA LEU A 28 11.88 52.59 16.07
C LEU A 28 12.68 51.29 16.13
N ALA A 29 12.11 50.23 16.71
CA ALA A 29 12.70 48.90 16.63
C ALA A 29 12.95 48.59 15.16
N GLN A 30 14.22 48.61 14.74
CA GLN A 30 14.62 48.28 13.39
C GLN A 30 14.73 46.76 13.33
N TRP A 31 13.58 46.11 13.25
CA TRP A 31 13.49 44.65 13.17
C TRP A 31 14.22 44.14 11.92
N ASP A 32 15.00 43.07 12.04
CA ASP A 32 15.61 42.40 10.90
C ASP A 32 14.55 41.56 10.13
N THR A 33 14.95 41.04 8.97
CA THR A 33 14.03 40.36 8.03
C THR A 33 13.22 39.19 8.66
N PRO A 34 13.82 38.32 9.50
CA PRO A 34 13.07 37.24 10.17
C PRO A 34 11.97 37.75 11.10
N GLU A 35 12.23 38.80 11.87
CA GLU A 35 11.27 39.34 12.83
C GLU A 35 10.14 40.09 12.12
N GLN A 36 10.45 40.82 11.04
CA GLN A 36 9.41 41.40 10.17
C GLN A 36 8.47 40.34 9.60
N TYR A 37 9.00 39.17 9.24
CA TYR A 37 8.22 38.04 8.75
C TYR A 37 7.31 37.45 9.84
N LEU A 38 7.80 37.28 11.07
CA LEU A 38 7.00 36.77 12.19
C LEU A 38 5.87 37.74 12.58
N VAL A 39 6.13 39.06 12.54
CA VAL A 39 5.11 40.10 12.77
C VAL A 39 4.06 40.11 11.65
N ALA A 40 4.47 39.95 10.39
CA ALA A 40 3.53 39.84 9.27
C ALA A 40 2.66 38.57 9.37
N LEU A 41 3.22 37.47 9.88
CA LEU A 41 2.47 36.23 10.13
C LEU A 41 1.50 36.35 11.31
N SER A 42 1.89 37.04 12.39
CA SER A 42 1.04 37.20 13.58
C SER A 42 -0.15 38.12 13.34
N THR A 43 0.01 39.08 12.42
CA THR A 43 -1.05 40.02 12.02
C THR A 43 -1.98 39.46 10.94
N ALA A 44 -1.61 38.36 10.29
CA ALA A 44 -2.42 37.73 9.26
C ALA A 44 -3.58 36.93 9.87
N GLU A 45 -4.82 37.26 9.47
CA GLU A 45 -6.00 36.53 9.88
C GLU A 45 -5.90 35.05 9.47
N ASN A 46 -6.15 34.15 10.42
CA ASN A 46 -6.17 32.70 10.19
C ASN A 46 -4.88 32.15 9.54
N ALA A 47 -3.71 32.78 9.78
CA ALA A 47 -2.43 32.42 9.18
C ALA A 47 -2.13 30.92 9.19
N LYS A 48 -2.36 30.25 10.34
CA LYS A 48 -2.20 28.79 10.49
C LYS A 48 -3.07 27.99 9.52
N SER A 49 -4.35 28.35 9.40
CA SER A 49 -5.29 27.70 8.49
C SER A 49 -4.89 27.89 7.03
N VAL A 50 -4.46 29.10 6.66
CA VAL A 50 -4.01 29.43 5.29
C VAL A 50 -2.76 28.64 4.94
N LEU A 51 -1.74 28.66 5.79
CA LEU A 51 -0.49 27.92 5.57
C LEU A 51 -0.72 26.41 5.54
N THR A 52 -1.64 25.89 6.36
CA THR A 52 -2.04 24.48 6.34
C THR A 52 -2.72 24.13 5.02
N ALA A 53 -3.64 24.97 4.54
CA ALA A 53 -4.33 24.77 3.26
C ALA A 53 -3.35 24.83 2.07
N TRP A 54 -2.40 25.77 2.08
CA TRP A 54 -1.37 25.87 1.05
C TRP A 54 -0.42 24.68 1.07
N ALA A 55 0.04 24.26 2.25
CA ALA A 55 0.86 23.07 2.39
C ALA A 55 0.11 21.85 1.86
N PHE A 56 -1.15 21.66 2.23
CA PHE A 56 -1.99 20.59 1.70
C PHE A 56 -2.10 20.65 0.18
N GLY A 57 -2.39 21.83 -0.39
CA GLY A 57 -2.47 22.03 -1.84
C GLY A 57 -1.17 21.68 -2.57
N ALA A 58 -0.02 22.04 -2.00
CA ALA A 58 1.29 21.66 -2.52
C ALA A 58 1.50 20.13 -2.48
N HIS A 59 1.19 19.47 -1.36
CA HIS A 59 1.28 18.01 -1.27
C HIS A 59 0.38 17.30 -2.30
N VAL A 60 -0.85 17.79 -2.49
CA VAL A 60 -1.77 17.25 -3.51
C VAL A 60 -1.20 17.43 -4.91
N ARG A 61 -0.71 18.62 -5.25
CA ARG A 61 -0.06 18.91 -6.55
C ARG A 61 1.15 18.02 -6.79
N ASP A 62 1.96 17.82 -5.75
CA ASP A 62 3.19 17.03 -5.82
C ASP A 62 2.92 15.51 -5.82
N GLY A 63 1.66 15.10 -5.84
CA GLY A 63 1.25 13.74 -6.15
C GLY A 63 0.80 12.91 -4.96
N LEU A 64 0.38 13.52 -3.85
CA LEU A 64 -0.20 12.83 -2.69
C LEU A 64 -1.30 11.82 -3.09
N LEU A 65 -2.09 12.14 -4.10
CA LEU A 65 -3.16 11.27 -4.61
C LEU A 65 -2.68 10.29 -5.70
N GLY A 66 -1.52 10.53 -6.30
CA GLY A 66 -0.97 9.69 -7.37
C GLY A 66 -0.47 8.33 -6.87
N ASP A 67 0.19 8.29 -5.72
CA ASP A 67 0.72 7.03 -5.15
C ASP A 67 -0.40 6.08 -4.65
N PRO A 68 -1.38 6.54 -3.85
CA PRO A 68 -2.51 5.68 -3.45
C PRO A 68 -3.29 5.11 -4.62
N ASN A 69 -3.57 5.92 -5.66
CA ASN A 69 -4.31 5.46 -6.82
C ASN A 69 -3.57 4.34 -7.57
N LYS A 70 -2.26 4.49 -7.81
CA LYS A 70 -1.44 3.44 -8.44
C LYS A 70 -1.47 2.14 -7.65
N ARG A 71 -1.39 2.21 -6.32
CA ARG A 71 -1.44 1.02 -5.46
C ARG A 71 -2.80 0.34 -5.50
N LEU A 72 -3.88 1.12 -5.48
CA LEU A 72 -5.25 0.60 -5.58
C LEU A 72 -5.51 -0.02 -6.96
N ASP A 73 -5.03 0.61 -8.02
CA ASP A 73 -5.15 0.08 -9.38
C ASP A 73 -4.39 -1.25 -9.53
N ALA A 74 -3.18 -1.34 -8.98
CA ALA A 74 -2.42 -2.59 -8.96
C ALA A 74 -3.13 -3.70 -8.18
N LEU A 75 -3.72 -3.37 -7.02
CA LEU A 75 -4.51 -4.31 -6.23
C LEU A 75 -5.74 -4.79 -6.99
N ASN A 76 -6.50 -3.87 -7.59
CA ASN A 76 -7.68 -4.18 -8.40
C ASN A 76 -7.32 -5.06 -9.59
N ALA A 77 -6.25 -4.74 -10.31
CA ALA A 77 -5.77 -5.53 -11.43
C ALA A 77 -5.39 -6.96 -11.01
N ALA A 78 -4.67 -7.11 -9.89
CA ALA A 78 -4.32 -8.42 -9.36
C ALA A 78 -5.57 -9.23 -8.94
N CYS A 79 -6.50 -8.61 -8.22
CA CYS A 79 -7.76 -9.25 -7.82
C CYS A 79 -8.59 -9.70 -9.02
N ASN A 80 -8.68 -8.86 -10.06
CA ASN A 80 -9.40 -9.19 -11.29
C ASN A 80 -8.72 -10.32 -12.05
N ALA A 81 -7.39 -10.30 -12.19
CA ALA A 81 -6.64 -11.38 -12.83
C ALA A 81 -6.85 -12.74 -12.12
N LEU A 82 -6.92 -12.74 -10.78
CA LEU A 82 -7.23 -13.95 -10.00
C LEU A 82 -8.68 -14.42 -10.20
N ARG A 83 -9.64 -13.48 -10.23
CA ARG A 83 -11.07 -13.77 -10.36
C ARG A 83 -11.44 -14.28 -11.75
N GLU A 84 -10.78 -13.77 -12.79
CA GLU A 84 -11.08 -14.07 -14.19
C GLU A 84 -10.34 -15.29 -14.73
N SER A 85 -9.23 -15.71 -14.10
CA SER A 85 -8.48 -16.89 -14.54
C SER A 85 -9.21 -18.19 -14.20
N LYS A 86 -9.77 -18.83 -15.23
CA LYS A 86 -10.37 -20.17 -15.13
C LYS A 86 -9.31 -21.22 -14.76
N GLU A 87 -8.08 -21.06 -15.23
CA GLU A 87 -6.97 -21.96 -14.97
C GLU A 87 -6.62 -22.02 -13.48
N GLN A 88 -6.55 -20.86 -12.82
CA GLN A 88 -6.26 -20.77 -11.39
C GLN A 88 -7.38 -21.36 -10.55
N VAL A 89 -8.64 -21.11 -10.91
CA VAL A 89 -9.81 -21.73 -10.26
C VAL A 89 -9.80 -23.24 -10.42
N ASP A 90 -9.49 -23.75 -11.61
CA ASP A 90 -9.42 -25.20 -11.86
C ASP A 90 -8.24 -25.86 -11.14
N LEU A 91 -7.09 -25.19 -11.04
CA LEU A 91 -5.98 -25.65 -10.24
C LEU A 91 -6.37 -25.72 -8.75
N ALA A 92 -7.03 -24.68 -8.23
CA ALA A 92 -7.51 -24.67 -6.84
C ALA A 92 -8.49 -25.83 -6.56
N ARG A 93 -9.36 -26.19 -7.51
CA ARG A 93 -10.25 -27.37 -7.40
C ARG A 93 -9.46 -28.68 -7.34
N VAL A 94 -8.43 -28.82 -8.18
CA VAL A 94 -7.53 -29.99 -8.15
C VAL A 94 -6.80 -30.07 -6.80
N MET A 95 -6.30 -28.94 -6.30
CA MET A 95 -5.64 -28.86 -5.00
C MET A 95 -6.59 -29.19 -3.84
N LEU A 96 -7.83 -28.70 -3.85
CA LEU A 96 -8.84 -29.04 -2.85
C LEU A 96 -9.15 -30.55 -2.84
N SER A 97 -9.35 -31.14 -4.02
CA SER A 97 -9.61 -32.58 -4.16
C SER A 97 -8.45 -33.44 -3.64
N ILE A 98 -7.21 -33.08 -4.01
CA ILE A 98 -6.02 -33.78 -3.55
C ILE A 98 -5.80 -33.58 -2.05
N GLY A 99 -5.96 -32.34 -1.55
CA GLY A 99 -5.85 -32.01 -0.14
C GLY A 99 -6.83 -32.79 0.71
N ASN A 100 -8.09 -32.89 0.29
CA ASN A 100 -9.10 -33.71 0.96
C ASN A 100 -8.75 -35.20 0.96
N ARG A 101 -8.19 -35.71 -0.15
CA ARG A 101 -7.75 -37.10 -0.22
C ARG A 101 -6.57 -37.41 0.70
N VAL A 102 -5.59 -36.51 0.77
CA VAL A 102 -4.43 -36.65 1.68
C VAL A 102 -4.89 -36.59 3.15
N ASN A 103 -5.95 -35.81 3.44
CA ASN A 103 -6.45 -35.59 4.79
C ASN A 103 -7.71 -36.40 5.15
N ALA A 104 -8.08 -37.42 4.37
CA ALA A 104 -9.39 -38.08 4.42
C ALA A 104 -9.84 -38.62 5.79
N ASN A 105 -8.90 -38.87 6.71
CA ASN A 105 -9.15 -39.38 8.06
C ASN A 105 -8.66 -38.42 9.16
N THR A 106 -8.62 -37.13 8.88
CA THR A 106 -8.17 -36.10 9.82
C THR A 106 -9.22 -35.01 9.95
N ALA A 107 -9.13 -34.19 10.99
CA ALA A 107 -9.96 -33.00 11.15
C ALA A 107 -9.80 -31.96 10.02
N ARG A 108 -8.81 -32.14 9.12
CA ARG A 108 -8.56 -31.29 7.95
C ARG A 108 -9.11 -31.87 6.64
N GLY A 109 -9.73 -33.05 6.68
CA GLY A 109 -10.41 -33.66 5.54
C GLY A 109 -11.79 -33.04 5.31
N GLY A 110 -12.35 -33.24 4.11
CA GLY A 110 -13.71 -32.78 3.78
C GLY A 110 -13.86 -31.26 3.68
N ALA A 111 -12.79 -30.52 3.42
CA ALA A 111 -12.85 -29.08 3.23
C ALA A 111 -13.63 -28.72 1.96
N GLU A 112 -14.48 -27.70 2.05
CA GLU A 112 -15.24 -27.16 0.92
C GLU A 112 -14.49 -26.02 0.20
N ILE A 113 -13.58 -25.34 0.90
CA ILE A 113 -12.86 -24.16 0.43
C ILE A 113 -11.35 -24.36 0.62
N LEU A 114 -10.58 -23.91 -0.38
CA LEU A 114 -9.13 -23.78 -0.28
C LEU A 114 -8.77 -22.32 -0.01
N SER A 115 -8.27 -22.00 1.20
CA SER A 115 -7.68 -20.69 1.46
C SER A 115 -6.38 -20.52 0.66
N ILE A 116 -6.11 -19.31 0.15
CA ILE A 116 -4.86 -18.95 -0.55
C ILE A 116 -3.64 -19.21 0.35
N ASP A 117 -3.75 -19.04 1.66
CA ASP A 117 -2.66 -19.36 2.61
C ASP A 117 -2.29 -20.86 2.61
N SER A 118 -3.20 -21.72 2.14
CA SER A 118 -2.92 -23.14 2.00
C SER A 118 -1.89 -23.42 0.91
N LEU A 119 -1.72 -22.53 -0.07
CA LEU A 119 -0.71 -22.69 -1.13
C LEU A 119 0.70 -22.82 -0.54
N LEU A 120 1.01 -22.04 0.49
CA LEU A 120 2.28 -22.13 1.23
C LEU A 120 2.49 -23.50 1.87
N LYS A 121 1.41 -24.15 2.33
CA LYS A 121 1.48 -25.49 2.93
C LYS A 121 1.71 -26.56 1.87
N PHE A 122 1.10 -26.41 0.69
CA PHE A 122 1.28 -27.35 -0.42
C PHE A 122 2.72 -27.33 -0.97
N ASP A 123 3.42 -26.19 -0.90
CA ASP A 123 4.82 -26.13 -1.32
C ASP A 123 5.78 -26.77 -0.28
N ASN A 124 5.39 -26.80 0.99
CA ASN A 124 6.21 -27.35 2.06
C ASN A 124 6.07 -28.87 2.27
N VAL A 125 4.99 -29.48 1.77
CA VAL A 125 4.79 -30.94 1.85
C VAL A 125 5.50 -31.62 0.68
N ARG A 126 6.40 -32.56 0.97
CA ARG A 126 7.22 -33.28 -0.02
C ARG A 126 6.86 -34.75 -0.11
N SER A 127 7.09 -35.36 -1.28
CA SER A 127 6.96 -36.81 -1.44
C SER A 127 8.00 -37.54 -0.57
N PRO A 128 7.61 -38.59 0.17
CA PRO A 128 8.55 -39.43 0.92
C PRO A 128 9.60 -40.12 0.04
N CYS A 129 9.27 -40.38 -1.23
CA CYS A 129 10.15 -41.10 -2.16
C CYS A 129 10.96 -40.16 -3.08
N ASP A 130 10.60 -38.87 -3.14
CA ASP A 130 11.28 -37.85 -3.96
C ASP A 130 11.15 -36.48 -3.29
N SER A 131 12.20 -36.06 -2.59
CA SER A 131 12.23 -34.79 -1.87
C SER A 131 12.14 -33.56 -2.80
N SER A 132 12.41 -33.72 -4.11
CA SER A 132 12.30 -32.64 -5.09
C SER A 132 10.83 -32.34 -5.48
N MET A 133 9.94 -33.31 -5.28
CA MET A 133 8.51 -33.22 -5.59
C MET A 133 7.72 -32.70 -4.39
N THR A 134 7.17 -31.49 -4.50
CA THR A 134 6.24 -30.92 -3.53
C THR A 134 4.79 -31.28 -3.90
N LEU A 135 3.88 -31.23 -2.93
CA LEU A 135 2.46 -31.45 -3.17
C LEU A 135 1.90 -30.43 -4.17
N LEU A 136 2.39 -29.19 -4.14
CA LEU A 136 2.07 -28.16 -5.13
C LEU A 136 2.50 -28.58 -6.55
N LYS A 137 3.75 -29.01 -6.74
CA LYS A 137 4.24 -29.50 -8.04
C LYS A 137 3.41 -30.67 -8.57
N TYR A 138 3.06 -31.61 -7.69
CA TYR A 138 2.19 -32.73 -8.03
C TYR A 138 0.80 -32.26 -8.48
N CYS A 139 0.18 -31.31 -7.77
CA CYS A 139 -1.12 -30.75 -8.14
C CYS A 139 -1.07 -30.07 -9.51
N VAL A 140 -0.03 -29.28 -9.79
CA VAL A 140 0.17 -28.63 -11.09
C VAL A 140 0.33 -29.67 -12.20
N GLN A 141 1.11 -30.73 -11.99
CA GLN A 141 1.25 -31.82 -12.98
C GLN A 141 -0.08 -32.54 -13.23
N LYS A 142 -0.86 -32.81 -12.18
CA LYS A 142 -2.20 -33.41 -12.30
C LYS A 142 -3.17 -32.51 -13.05
N TRP A 143 -3.18 -31.23 -12.73
CA TRP A 143 -3.98 -30.23 -13.44
C TRP A 143 -3.59 -30.17 -14.92
N LYS A 144 -2.29 -30.06 -15.24
CA LYS A 144 -1.80 -30.08 -16.63
C LYS A 144 -2.22 -31.34 -17.38
N LYS A 145 -2.13 -32.52 -16.74
CA LYS A 145 -2.56 -33.79 -17.35
C LYS A 145 -4.07 -33.85 -17.58
N LYS A 146 -4.88 -33.30 -16.67
CA LYS A 146 -6.33 -33.19 -16.82
C LYS A 146 -6.71 -32.23 -17.95
N ASN A 147 -5.91 -31.18 -18.12
CA ASN A 147 -6.16 -30.09 -19.05
C ASN A 147 -5.28 -30.15 -20.31
N SER A 148 -4.62 -31.29 -20.60
CA SER A 148 -3.63 -31.41 -21.68
C SER A 148 -4.22 -31.31 -23.10
N GLY A 149 -5.54 -31.15 -23.24
CA GLY A 149 -6.19 -30.73 -24.49
C GLY A 149 -6.08 -29.23 -24.77
N TYR A 150 -5.78 -28.39 -23.77
CA TYR A 150 -5.65 -26.92 -23.89
C TYR A 150 -4.22 -26.44 -24.15
N PHE A 151 -3.20 -27.24 -23.83
CA PHE A 151 -1.78 -26.85 -23.90
C PHE A 151 -1.17 -26.92 -25.30
N LEU A 152 -1.91 -27.40 -26.30
CA LEU A 152 -1.38 -27.59 -27.66
C LEU A 152 -1.48 -26.34 -28.55
N ASP A 153 -2.20 -25.29 -28.14
CA ASP A 153 -2.55 -24.19 -29.05
C ASP A 153 -2.17 -22.76 -28.59
N GLY A 154 -1.73 -22.53 -27.34
CA GLY A 154 -1.54 -21.13 -26.85
C GLY A 154 -0.28 -20.81 -26.03
N ASP A 155 0.33 -21.78 -25.35
CA ASP A 155 1.23 -21.45 -24.22
C ASP A 155 2.74 -21.59 -24.49
N ARG A 156 3.17 -21.98 -25.70
CA ARG A 156 4.62 -22.04 -25.98
C ARG A 156 5.28 -20.67 -26.14
N GLU A 157 4.53 -19.61 -26.45
CA GLU A 157 5.13 -18.29 -26.74
C GLU A 157 5.24 -17.35 -25.53
N ARG A 158 4.47 -17.55 -24.45
CA ARG A 158 4.50 -16.63 -23.30
C ARG A 158 5.55 -16.92 -22.24
N ILE A 159 6.10 -18.14 -22.19
CA ILE A 159 7.03 -18.54 -21.11
C ILE A 159 8.49 -18.14 -21.41
N ILE A 160 8.82 -17.69 -22.63
CA ILE A 160 10.20 -17.37 -23.03
C ILE A 160 10.49 -15.85 -23.00
N LYS A 161 9.51 -14.98 -22.70
CA LYS A 161 9.70 -13.51 -22.75
C LYS A 161 9.13 -12.73 -21.54
N SER A 162 9.34 -13.19 -20.32
CA SER A 162 9.19 -12.34 -19.11
C SER A 162 10.32 -12.55 -18.13
#